data_AF-A0A0F9I377-F1
#
_entry.id   AF-A0A0F9I377-F1
#
_cell.length_a   1.000
_cell.length_b   1.000
_cell.length_c   1.000
_cell.angle_alpha   90.00
_cell.angle_beta   90.00
_cell.angle_gamma   90.00
#
_symmetry.space_group_name_H-M   'P 1'
#
loop_
_entity.id
_entity.type
_entity.pdbx_description
1 polymer ?
#
loop_
_entity_poly.entity_id
_entity_poly.type
_entity_poly.pdbx_seq_one_letter_code
_entity_poly.pdbx_strand_id
1 'polypeptide(L)'
;MAELILYIGNSGTGKSTALRNLPPEDTIILTPNGKSLPFPGGRKFIRGENFFINNNLIGGSKTPKNELEKLDLKEFIEQVANNTKRKYLVIEDFTHFVS
;
A
#
# COMPACT_ATOMS: atom_id res chain seq x y z
N MET A 1 2.63 11.21 -17.26
CA MET A 1 3.23 12.00 -16.17
C MET A 1 2.56 11.55 -14.88
N ALA A 2 3.33 11.20 -13.85
CA ALA A 2 2.78 10.79 -12.56
C ALA A 2 2.90 11.95 -11.58
N GLU A 3 1.85 12.19 -10.80
CA GLU A 3 1.86 13.18 -9.73
C GLU A 3 2.21 12.49 -8.41
N LEU A 4 3.26 12.96 -7.75
CA LEU A 4 3.67 12.43 -6.45
C LEU A 4 3.10 13.32 -5.34
N ILE A 5 2.34 12.71 -4.43
CA ILE A 5 1.73 13.40 -3.29
C ILE A 5 2.29 12.79 -2.01
N LEU A 6 2.92 13.62 -1.19
CA LEU A 6 3.36 13.27 0.15
C LEU A 6 2.48 13.99 1.17
N TYR A 7 1.76 13.24 1.99
CA TYR A 7 0.95 13.79 3.08
C TYR A 7 1.39 13.16 4.41
N ILE A 8 1.79 14.03 5.34
CA ILE A 8 2.40 13.65 6.63
C ILE A 8 1.59 14.26 7.77
N GLY A 9 1.62 13.62 8.93
CA GLY A 9 0.96 14.10 10.14
C GLY A 9 1.16 13.14 11.31
N ASN A 10 0.86 13.60 12.52
CA ASN A 10 1.03 12.80 13.73
C ASN A 10 0.12 11.56 13.77
N SER A 11 0.42 10.60 14.64
CA SER A 11 -0.47 9.46 14.87
C SER A 11 -1.86 9.95 15.33
N GLY A 12 -2.92 9.27 14.89
CA GLY A 12 -4.30 9.62 15.26
C GLY A 12 -4.92 10.84 14.55
N THR A 13 -4.21 11.52 13.64
CA THR A 13 -4.76 12.71 12.94
C THR A 13 -5.64 12.38 11.71
N GLY A 14 -5.90 11.10 11.44
CA GLY A 14 -6.80 10.68 10.35
C GLY A 14 -6.14 10.47 8.99
N LYS A 15 -4.82 10.36 8.90
CA LYS A 15 -4.08 10.07 7.65
C LYS A 15 -4.61 8.86 6.90
N SER A 16 -4.60 7.67 7.53
CA SER A 16 -5.12 6.45 6.90
C SER A 16 -6.63 6.56 6.64
N THR A 17 -7.37 7.30 7.46
CA THR A 17 -8.80 7.57 7.24
C THR A 17 -9.06 8.46 6.01
N ALA A 18 -8.10 9.25 5.54
CA ALA A 18 -8.22 10.03 4.32
C ALA A 18 -8.31 9.15 3.07
N LEU A 19 -7.76 7.92 3.12
CA LEU A 19 -7.80 6.94 2.03
C LEU A 19 -9.20 6.35 1.80
N ARG A 20 -10.16 6.54 2.72
CA ARG A 20 -11.49 5.89 2.67
C ARG A 20 -12.33 6.19 1.42
N ASN A 21 -12.03 7.30 0.74
CA ASN A 21 -12.74 7.73 -0.46
C ASN A 21 -12.08 7.26 -1.76
N LEU A 22 -10.93 6.59 -1.69
CA LEU A 22 -10.27 6.07 -2.88
C LEU A 22 -11.03 4.85 -3.43
N PRO A 23 -11.32 4.81 -4.74
CA PRO A 23 -11.98 3.68 -5.40
C PRO A 23 -11.10 2.42 -5.40
N PRO A 24 -11.48 1.31 -4.73
CA PRO A 24 -10.65 0.10 -4.67
C PRO A 24 -10.29 -0.49 -6.04
N GLU A 25 -11.16 -0.34 -7.04
CA GLU A 25 -10.96 -0.79 -8.42
C GLU A 25 -9.80 -0.07 -9.12
N ASP A 26 -9.54 1.17 -8.73
CA ASP A 26 -8.55 2.07 -9.34
C ASP A 26 -7.33 2.31 -8.42
N THR A 27 -7.30 1.72 -7.23
CA THR A 27 -6.26 1.96 -6.22
C THR A 27 -5.51 0.70 -5.83
N ILE A 28 -4.18 0.79 -5.76
CA ILE A 28 -3.29 -0.19 -5.13
C ILE A 28 -2.79 0.41 -3.82
N ILE A 29 -2.74 -0.39 -2.76
CA ILE A 29 -2.15 -0.02 -1.47
C ILE A 29 -1.04 -1.00 -1.14
N LEU A 30 0.17 -0.49 -0.90
CA LEU A 30 1.28 -1.23 -0.28
C LEU A 30 1.42 -0.75 1.17
N THR A 31 1.46 -1.69 2.12
CA THR A 31 1.72 -1.41 3.53
C THR A 31 2.95 -2.17 4.03
N PRO A 32 3.74 -1.62 4.97
CA PRO A 32 4.79 -2.35 5.66
C PRO A 32 4.22 -3.28 6.75
N ASN A 33 2.93 -3.14 7.11
CA ASN A 33 2.33 -3.82 8.26
C ASN A 33 1.37 -4.94 7.86
N GLY A 34 1.49 -6.11 8.49
CA GLY A 34 0.61 -7.28 8.38
C GLY A 34 -0.86 -7.07 8.73
N LYS A 35 -1.24 -5.88 9.23
CA LYS A 35 -2.59 -5.56 9.71
C LYS A 35 -3.54 -5.18 8.57
N SER A 36 -4.83 -5.40 8.80
CA SER A 36 -5.88 -4.88 7.93
C SER A 36 -5.89 -3.35 7.89
N LEU A 37 -6.30 -2.78 6.77
CA LEU A 37 -6.43 -1.33 6.59
C LEU A 37 -7.41 -0.72 7.62
N PRO A 38 -6.96 0.23 8.47
CA PRO A 38 -7.70 0.68 9.66
C PRO A 38 -8.69 1.82 9.34
N PHE A 39 -9.40 1.75 8.21
CA PHE A 39 -10.35 2.79 7.80
C PHE A 39 -11.66 2.20 7.24
N PRO A 40 -12.78 2.95 7.31
CA PRO A 40 -14.06 2.52 6.73
C PRO A 40 -13.92 2.20 5.24
N GLY A 41 -14.38 1.02 4.82
CA GLY A 41 -14.23 0.56 3.44
C GLY A 41 -12.88 -0.11 3.12
N GLY A 42 -11.91 -0.11 4.04
CA GLY A 42 -10.61 -0.77 3.86
C GLY A 42 -10.73 -2.28 3.55
N ARG A 43 -11.79 -2.95 4.04
CA ARG A 43 -12.07 -4.36 3.72
C ARG A 43 -12.41 -4.63 2.26
N LYS A 44 -12.72 -3.60 1.47
CA LYS A 44 -12.95 -3.73 0.01
C LYS A 44 -11.65 -3.92 -0.76
N PHE A 45 -10.50 -3.68 -0.12
CA PHE A 45 -9.20 -4.01 -0.68
C PHE A 45 -8.83 -5.45 -0.33
N ILE A 46 -8.58 -6.25 -1.36
CA ILE A 46 -8.31 -7.66 -1.30
C ILE A 46 -6.79 -7.87 -1.32
N ARG A 47 -6.30 -8.57 -0.30
CA ARG A 47 -4.88 -8.86 -0.16
C ARG A 47 -4.40 -9.76 -1.30
N GLY A 48 -3.30 -9.37 -1.94
CA GLY A 48 -2.71 -10.06 -3.09
C GLY A 48 -3.29 -9.61 -4.44
N GLU A 49 -4.28 -8.71 -4.45
CA GLU A 49 -4.89 -8.17 -5.67
C GLU A 49 -4.71 -6.66 -5.78
N ASN A 50 -5.19 -5.90 -4.80
CA ASN A 50 -5.10 -4.42 -4.75
C ASN A 50 -4.62 -3.89 -3.39
N PHE A 51 -4.39 -4.80 -2.45
CA PHE A 51 -3.74 -4.53 -1.20
C PHE A 51 -2.57 -5.51 -1.04
N PHE A 52 -1.39 -4.98 -0.78
CA PHE A 52 -0.16 -5.75 -0.67
C PHE A 52 0.52 -5.40 0.63
N ILE A 53 1.09 -6.41 1.26
CA ILE A 53 1.91 -6.27 2.45
C ILE A 53 3.35 -6.49 2.01
N ASN A 54 4.24 -5.54 2.25
CA ASN A 54 5.65 -5.76 1.99
C ASN A 54 6.21 -6.72 3.05
N ASN A 55 6.58 -7.93 2.65
CA ASN A 55 7.05 -8.96 3.57
C ASN A 55 8.58 -8.93 3.80
N ASN A 56 9.30 -8.01 3.13
CA ASN A 56 10.73 -7.78 3.37
C ASN A 56 10.98 -6.84 4.56
N LEU A 57 9.94 -6.23 5.12
CA LEU A 57 10.05 -5.30 6.23
C LEU A 57 9.65 -5.93 7.58
N ILE A 58 10.20 -5.37 8.66
CA ILE A 58 9.80 -5.70 10.02
C ILE A 58 8.31 -5.35 10.19
N GLY A 59 7.51 -6.35 10.54
CA GLY A 59 6.05 -6.19 10.68
C GLY A 59 5.25 -6.67 9.46
N GLY A 60 5.91 -7.11 8.39
CA GLY A 60 5.29 -7.79 7.26
C GLY A 60 4.65 -9.13 7.64
N SER A 61 4.00 -9.78 6.67
CA SER A 61 3.35 -11.08 6.87
C SER A 61 4.33 -12.23 6.63
N LYS A 62 4.33 -13.23 7.51
CA LYS A 62 5.14 -14.47 7.35
C LYS A 62 4.75 -15.32 6.14
N THR A 63 3.54 -15.13 5.63
CA THR A 63 3.02 -15.86 4.47
C THR A 63 2.64 -14.86 3.38
N PRO A 64 3.42 -14.76 2.29
CA PRO A 64 3.06 -13.98 1.13
C PRO A 64 1.80 -14.53 0.46
N LYS A 65 0.94 -13.63 -0.03
CA LYS A 65 -0.26 -13.97 -0.82
C LYS A 65 -0.09 -13.69 -2.31
N ASN A 66 0.97 -12.97 -2.68
CA ASN A 66 1.34 -12.66 -4.05
C ASN A 66 2.87 -12.48 -4.13
N GLU A 67 3.48 -12.78 -5.27
CA GLU A 67 4.91 -12.58 -5.49
C GLU A 67 5.34 -11.12 -5.34
N LEU A 68 4.47 -10.17 -5.68
CA LEU A 68 4.72 -8.74 -5.47
C LEU A 68 4.98 -8.39 -3.99
N GLU A 69 4.45 -9.17 -3.04
CA GLU A 69 4.67 -8.94 -1.61
C GLU A 69 6.10 -9.29 -1.15
N LYS A 70 6.90 -9.94 -2.00
CA LYS A 70 8.30 -10.31 -1.73
C LYS A 70 9.30 -9.31 -2.33
N LEU A 71 8.82 -8.31 -3.05
CA LEU A 71 9.67 -7.33 -3.71
C LEU A 71 10.07 -6.21 -2.76
N ASP A 72 11.24 -5.61 -2.99
CA ASP A 72 11.53 -4.32 -2.37
C ASP A 72 10.62 -3.20 -2.92
N LEU A 73 10.69 -2.00 -2.34
CA LEU A 73 9.81 -0.91 -2.75
C LEU A 73 10.00 -0.51 -4.21
N LYS A 74 11.26 -0.48 -4.69
CA LYS A 74 11.58 -0.03 -6.04
C LYS A 74 11.05 -1.03 -7.06
N GLU A 75 11.36 -2.30 -6.87
CA GLU A 75 10.88 -3.40 -7.72
C GLU A 75 9.35 -3.47 -7.72
N PHE A 76 8.71 -3.30 -6.56
CA PHE A 76 7.26 -3.25 -6.47
C PHE A 76 6.66 -2.12 -7.31
N ILE A 77 7.20 -0.90 -7.18
CA ILE A 77 6.71 0.27 -7.95
C ILE A 77 6.90 0.02 -9.45
N GLU A 78 8.05 -0.50 -9.88
CA GLU A 78 8.31 -0.81 -11.29
C GLU A 78 7.33 -1.85 -11.85
N GLN A 79 7.10 -2.94 -11.11
CA GLN A 79 6.15 -3.99 -11.52
C GLN A 79 4.73 -3.46 -11.57
N VAL A 80 4.30 -2.68 -10.58
CA VAL A 80 2.96 -2.10 -10.56
C VAL A 80 2.78 -1.10 -11.70
N ALA A 81 3.71 -0.15 -11.88
CA ALA A 81 3.61 0.89 -12.89
C ALA A 81 3.54 0.33 -14.32
N ASN A 82 4.23 -0.78 -14.60
CA ASN A 82 4.28 -1.37 -15.93
C ASN A 82 3.13 -2.35 -16.23
N ASN A 83 2.52 -2.96 -15.21
CA ASN A 83 1.60 -4.08 -15.40
C ASN A 83 0.16 -3.81 -14.92
N THR A 84 -0.12 -2.63 -14.36
CA THR A 84 -1.46 -2.29 -13.86
C THR A 84 -2.18 -1.25 -14.72
N LYS A 85 -3.51 -1.34 -14.73
CA LYS A 85 -4.39 -0.26 -15.22
C LYS A 85 -4.91 0.65 -14.10
N ARG A 86 -4.57 0.33 -12.84
CA ARG A 86 -5.00 1.13 -11.68
C ARG A 86 -4.31 2.49 -11.68
N LYS A 87 -5.07 3.52 -11.29
CA LYS A 87 -4.68 4.93 -11.41
C LYS A 87 -3.89 5.44 -10.20
N TYR A 88 -4.10 4.83 -9.04
CA TYR A 88 -3.54 5.28 -7.77
C TYR A 88 -2.68 4.20 -7.15
N LEU A 89 -1.48 4.58 -6.72
CA LEU A 89 -0.62 3.75 -5.87
C LEU A 89 -0.40 4.49 -4.55
N VAL A 90 -0.77 3.85 -3.45
CA VAL A 90 -0.58 4.35 -2.10
C VAL A 90 0.52 3.52 -1.44
N ILE A 91 1.58 4.19 -0.99
CA ILE A 91 2.59 3.60 -0.11
C ILE A 91 2.29 4.10 1.30
N GLU A 92 1.69 3.25 2.12
CA GLU A 92 1.39 3.57 3.52
C GLU A 92 2.66 3.50 4.35
N ASP A 93 2.78 4.43 5.32
CA ASP A 93 3.88 4.50 6.27
C ASP A 93 5.28 4.37 5.63
N PHE A 94 5.54 5.27 4.67
CA PHE A 94 6.74 5.30 3.83
C PHE A 94 8.06 5.25 4.63
N THR A 95 8.06 5.76 5.87
CA THR A 95 9.25 5.79 6.72
C THR A 95 9.84 4.41 6.99
N HIS A 96 9.04 3.34 6.99
CA HIS A 96 9.52 1.97 7.16
C HIS A 96 10.34 1.42 5.98
N PHE A 97 10.29 2.07 4.81
CA PHE A 97 11.03 1.63 3.61
C PHE A 97 12.39 2.30 3.46
N VAL A 98 12.66 3.33 4.26
CA VAL A 98 13.89 4.15 4.17
C VAL A 98 14.63 4.26 5.50
N SER A 99 14.13 3.60 6.55
CA SER A 99 14.74 3.50 7.87
C SER A 99 15.80 2.41 7.94
#